data_AF-A0A7S0YIW9-F1
#
_entry.id   AF-A0A7S0YIW9-F1
#
_cell.length_a   1.000
_cell.length_b   1.000
_cell.length_c   1.000
_cell.angle_alpha   90.00
_cell.angle_beta   90.00
_cell.angle_gamma   90.00
#
_symmetry.space_group_name_H-M   'P 1'
#
loop_
_entity.id
_entity.type
_entity.pdbx_description
1 polymer ?
#
loop_
_entity_poly.entity_id
_entity_poly.type
_entity_poly.pdbx_seq_one_letter_code
_entity_poly.pdbx_strand_id
1 'polypeptide(L)'
;MAFKSPYSLSPLFDRPIFHVAPKRGWVNDPNGPFFYKGFYHLFFQHLPEGCMWNFGLVWGHAVSQDLVNWEMLAPALVPTPGGLDQDGCFSGCATIDTDGRPIILYTGVRLRASETSGPQPPPECDLKLPFIESQLAAYPSDLEDPKLEEWTKVEFPWLTLPPPGMDLGGWRDPYLIGRPGDGGEKVWTLLIGSGVKHLGGVVLKYQSENLLYGWKLVGELCDGRGRIQETGCIWECPLLCRVQRKTRSGGMRRGGGRRG
;
A
#
# COMPACT_ATOMS: atom_id res chain seq x y z
N MET A 1 -33.40 29.52 -31.31
CA MET A 1 -32.49 28.40 -31.61
C MET A 1 -31.76 28.04 -30.32
N ALA A 2 -32.12 26.93 -29.69
CA ALA A 2 -31.42 26.41 -28.52
C ALA A 2 -30.36 25.42 -29.00
N PHE A 3 -29.08 25.69 -28.73
CA PHE A 3 -28.00 24.76 -28.98
C PHE A 3 -28.17 23.56 -28.03
N LYS A 4 -28.60 22.42 -28.58
CA LYS A 4 -28.46 21.13 -27.88
C LYS A 4 -26.98 20.76 -27.91
N SER A 5 -26.39 20.63 -26.72
CA SER A 5 -25.09 19.97 -26.56
C SER A 5 -25.13 18.58 -27.21
N PRO A 6 -24.15 18.19 -28.04
CA PRO A 6 -24.11 16.87 -28.69
C PRO A 6 -23.73 15.75 -27.70
N TYR A 7 -23.43 16.06 -26.44
CA TYR A 7 -23.11 15.07 -25.42
C TYR A 7 -24.36 14.68 -24.64
N SER A 8 -25.23 13.89 -25.28
CA SER A 8 -26.13 13.00 -24.55
C SER A 8 -25.25 12.02 -23.78
N LEU A 9 -25.04 12.27 -22.47
CA LEU A 9 -24.42 11.29 -21.57
C LEU A 9 -25.15 9.96 -21.77
N SER A 10 -24.47 8.96 -22.33
CA SER A 10 -24.96 7.60 -22.31
C SER A 10 -25.27 7.25 -20.86
N PRO A 11 -26.43 6.65 -20.56
CA PRO A 11 -26.74 6.26 -19.20
C PRO A 11 -25.60 5.40 -18.62
N LEU A 12 -25.20 5.73 -17.40
CA LEU A 12 -24.08 5.18 -16.61
C LEU A 12 -24.22 3.68 -16.27
N PHE A 13 -24.79 2.86 -17.16
CA PHE A 13 -25.21 1.49 -16.86
C PHE A 13 -24.05 0.56 -16.45
N ASP A 14 -22.82 0.86 -16.88
CA ASP A 14 -21.65 0.01 -16.58
C ASP A 14 -20.83 0.48 -15.38
N ARG A 15 -21.24 1.58 -14.71
CA ARG A 15 -20.51 2.08 -13.53
C ARG A 15 -21.01 1.39 -12.26
N PRO A 16 -20.13 0.78 -11.45
CA PRO A 16 -20.53 0.22 -10.15
C PRO A 16 -21.16 1.27 -9.25
N ILE A 17 -22.30 0.94 -8.63
CA ILE A 17 -23.04 1.83 -7.70
C ILE A 17 -22.98 1.38 -6.24
N PHE A 18 -22.44 0.19 -5.96
CA PHE A 18 -22.30 -0.39 -4.61
C PHE A 18 -20.85 -0.71 -4.24
N HIS A 19 -19.88 -0.34 -5.09
CA HIS A 19 -18.46 -0.56 -4.86
C HIS A 19 -17.74 0.79 -4.86
N VAL A 20 -16.59 0.86 -4.18
CA VAL A 20 -15.71 2.02 -4.27
C VAL A 20 -15.31 2.23 -5.73
N ALA A 21 -15.70 3.37 -6.27
CA ALA A 21 -15.39 3.78 -7.63
C ALA A 21 -15.19 5.30 -7.65
N PRO A 22 -13.99 5.83 -7.93
CA PRO A 22 -13.79 7.27 -8.06
C PRO A 22 -14.54 7.82 -9.27
N LYS A 23 -14.95 9.09 -9.21
CA LYS A 23 -15.89 9.71 -10.17
C LYS A 23 -15.51 9.54 -11.64
N ARG A 24 -14.21 9.48 -11.93
CA ARG A 24 -13.61 9.23 -13.24
C ARG A 24 -12.21 8.64 -13.05
N GLY A 25 -11.55 8.31 -14.14
CA GLY A 25 -10.13 7.94 -14.14
C GLY A 25 -9.88 6.44 -14.00
N TRP A 26 -8.61 6.08 -13.92
CA TRP A 26 -8.10 4.71 -13.83
C TRP A 26 -7.79 4.35 -12.37
N VAL A 27 -8.08 3.11 -11.96
CA VAL A 27 -7.87 2.58 -10.61
C VAL A 27 -7.32 1.17 -10.69
N ASN A 28 -6.47 0.82 -9.74
CA ASN A 28 -6.00 -0.55 -9.50
C ASN A 28 -5.91 -0.85 -7.99
N ASP A 29 -4.72 -1.12 -7.48
CA ASP A 29 -4.40 -1.71 -6.20
C ASP A 29 -5.07 -0.96 -5.03
N PRO A 30 -5.78 -1.69 -4.16
CA PRO A 30 -6.17 -1.16 -2.86
C PRO A 30 -4.92 -1.01 -1.98
N ASN A 31 -4.83 0.11 -1.28
CA ASN A 31 -3.71 0.46 -0.42
C ASN A 31 -4.19 0.77 1.00
N GLY A 32 -3.39 0.31 1.97
CA GLY A 32 -3.51 0.65 3.39
C GLY A 32 -4.92 0.74 3.98
N PRO A 33 -5.79 -0.29 3.89
CA PRO A 33 -7.08 -0.25 4.57
C PRO A 33 -6.89 -0.29 6.09
N PHE A 34 -7.47 0.66 6.83
CA PHE A 34 -7.46 0.64 8.30
C PHE A 34 -8.70 1.33 8.89
N PHE A 35 -8.91 1.15 10.20
CA PHE A 35 -9.99 1.79 10.94
C PHE A 35 -9.43 2.81 11.92
N TYR A 36 -9.96 4.04 11.90
CA TYR A 36 -9.52 5.14 12.76
C TYR A 36 -10.69 6.06 13.11
N LYS A 37 -10.78 6.44 14.39
CA LYS A 37 -11.79 7.38 14.94
C LYS A 37 -13.22 7.24 14.35
N GLY A 38 -13.69 6.00 14.16
CA GLY A 38 -15.05 5.73 13.69
C GLY A 38 -15.21 5.53 12.17
N PHE A 39 -14.13 5.62 11.40
CA PHE A 39 -14.13 5.45 9.95
C PHE A 39 -13.19 4.33 9.52
N TYR A 40 -13.65 3.54 8.56
CA TYR A 40 -12.82 2.72 7.70
C TYR A 40 -12.25 3.61 6.61
N HIS A 41 -10.93 3.60 6.44
CA HIS A 41 -10.21 4.26 5.37
C HIS A 41 -9.80 3.21 4.35
N LEU A 42 -9.99 3.51 3.07
CA LEU A 42 -9.46 2.75 1.95
C LEU A 42 -8.73 3.71 1.03
N PHE A 43 -7.47 3.43 0.76
CA PHE A 43 -6.71 4.10 -0.28
C PHE A 43 -6.60 3.20 -1.50
N PHE A 44 -6.25 3.77 -2.64
CA PHE A 44 -6.05 3.01 -3.87
C PHE A 44 -5.19 3.80 -4.84
N GLN A 45 -4.37 3.12 -5.64
CA GLN A 45 -3.67 3.77 -6.73
C GLN A 45 -4.69 4.32 -7.77
N HIS A 46 -4.47 5.55 -8.22
CA HIS A 46 -5.42 6.26 -9.06
C HIS A 46 -4.73 7.20 -10.06
N LEU A 47 -5.33 7.34 -11.25
CA LEU A 47 -5.03 8.40 -12.22
C LEU A 47 -6.35 9.11 -12.58
N PRO A 48 -6.65 10.29 -12.00
CA PRO A 48 -7.93 10.97 -12.20
C PRO A 48 -8.24 11.33 -13.67
N GLU A 49 -7.20 11.65 -14.43
CA GLU A 49 -7.31 12.12 -15.82
C GLU A 49 -6.90 11.07 -16.86
N GLY A 50 -6.60 9.83 -16.42
CA GLY A 50 -6.19 8.73 -17.29
C GLY A 50 -7.21 7.60 -17.32
N CYS A 51 -7.30 6.84 -18.40
CA CYS A 51 -8.09 5.60 -18.49
C CYS A 51 -7.22 4.33 -18.57
N MET A 52 -5.90 4.50 -18.55
CA MET A 52 -4.91 3.43 -18.56
C MET A 52 -3.83 3.74 -17.53
N TRP A 53 -3.12 2.71 -17.09
CA TRP A 53 -1.94 2.85 -16.25
C TRP A 53 -0.90 3.77 -16.92
N ASN A 54 -0.33 4.69 -16.14
CA ASN A 54 0.79 5.54 -16.51
C ASN A 54 1.51 6.01 -15.23
N PHE A 55 2.68 6.62 -15.38
CA PHE A 55 3.34 7.36 -14.30
C PHE A 55 2.51 8.59 -13.88
N GLY A 56 2.73 9.06 -12.65
CA GLY A 56 1.95 10.12 -12.01
C GLY A 56 0.85 9.61 -11.07
N LEU A 57 0.96 8.36 -10.62
CA LEU A 57 0.00 7.73 -9.71
C LEU A 57 -0.17 8.54 -8.42
N VAL A 58 -1.43 8.73 -8.02
CA VAL A 58 -1.83 9.29 -6.72
C VAL A 58 -2.45 8.18 -5.87
N TRP A 59 -2.53 8.36 -4.56
CA TRP A 59 -3.39 7.54 -3.71
C TRP A 59 -4.75 8.21 -3.57
N GLY A 60 -5.75 7.72 -4.29
CA GLY A 60 -7.15 8.07 -4.02
C GLY A 60 -7.55 7.61 -2.61
N HIS A 61 -8.56 8.25 -2.04
CA HIS A 61 -8.97 8.04 -0.65
C HIS A 61 -10.50 7.99 -0.57
N ALA A 62 -11.00 6.94 0.08
CA ALA A 62 -12.41 6.80 0.42
C ALA A 62 -12.55 6.45 1.91
N VAL A 63 -13.61 6.96 2.54
CA VAL A 63 -13.94 6.64 3.93
C VAL A 63 -15.36 6.10 4.03
N SER A 64 -15.61 5.24 5.03
CA SER A 64 -16.92 4.68 5.31
C SER A 64 -17.07 4.36 6.79
N GLN A 65 -18.27 4.45 7.34
CA GLN A 65 -18.54 4.02 8.72
C GLN A 65 -19.00 2.56 8.79
N ASP A 66 -19.36 1.95 7.66
CA ASP A 66 -20.03 0.64 7.61
C ASP A 66 -19.50 -0.32 6.52
N LEU A 67 -18.43 0.06 5.82
CA LEU A 67 -17.83 -0.64 4.67
C LEU A 67 -18.74 -0.77 3.43
N VAL A 68 -19.89 -0.10 3.42
CA VAL A 68 -20.89 -0.16 2.34
C VAL A 68 -21.10 1.22 1.72
N ASN A 69 -21.32 2.23 2.55
CA ASN A 69 -21.54 3.60 2.13
C ASN A 69 -20.22 4.37 2.18
N TRP A 70 -19.66 4.63 1.00
CA TRP A 70 -18.33 5.24 0.85
C TRP A 70 -18.43 6.71 0.41
N GLU A 71 -17.70 7.58 1.10
CA GLU A 71 -17.44 8.96 0.72
C GLU A 71 -16.07 9.04 0.06
N MET A 72 -16.02 9.57 -1.18
CA MET A 72 -14.76 9.82 -1.89
C MET A 72 -14.17 11.17 -1.46
N LEU A 73 -12.93 11.16 -0.99
CA LEU A 73 -12.18 12.34 -0.57
C LEU A 73 -11.15 12.76 -1.62
N ALA A 74 -10.40 13.83 -1.34
CA ALA A 74 -9.24 14.20 -2.14
C ALA A 74 -8.15 13.10 -2.04
N PRO A 75 -7.26 12.97 -3.05
CA PRO A 75 -6.15 12.03 -2.95
C PRO A 75 -5.27 12.31 -1.73
N ALA A 76 -4.97 11.26 -0.96
CA ALA A 76 -4.14 11.34 0.23
C ALA A 76 -2.66 11.57 -0.11
N LEU A 77 -2.16 10.97 -1.20
CA LEU A 77 -0.81 11.19 -1.70
C LEU A 77 -0.86 11.64 -3.15
N VAL A 78 -0.07 12.66 -3.48
CA VAL A 78 0.18 13.13 -4.85
C VAL A 78 1.69 13.22 -5.08
N PRO A 79 2.22 12.95 -6.28
CA PRO A 79 3.65 13.08 -6.57
C PRO A 79 4.23 14.44 -6.17
N THR A 80 5.41 14.47 -5.52
CA THR A 80 6.10 15.73 -5.21
C THR A 80 7.08 16.06 -6.34
N PRO A 81 6.92 17.19 -7.06
CA PRO A 81 7.89 17.60 -8.09
C PRO A 81 9.32 17.68 -7.55
N GLY A 82 10.28 17.05 -8.24
CA GLY A 82 11.67 16.96 -7.80
C GLY A 82 11.93 16.05 -6.59
N GLY A 83 10.87 15.42 -6.04
CA GLY A 83 10.95 14.47 -4.95
C GLY A 83 11.24 13.04 -5.41
N LEU A 84 11.39 12.12 -4.44
CA LEU A 84 11.66 10.71 -4.70
C LEU A 84 10.45 9.94 -5.29
N ASP A 85 9.28 10.57 -5.29
CA ASP A 85 8.03 10.05 -5.84
C ASP A 85 7.43 10.93 -6.93
N GLN A 86 8.23 11.83 -7.53
CA GLN A 86 7.76 12.81 -8.51
C GLN A 86 7.03 12.19 -9.72
N ASP A 87 7.28 10.91 -10.01
CA ASP A 87 6.69 10.18 -11.12
C ASP A 87 5.67 9.12 -10.65
N GLY A 88 5.34 9.07 -9.35
CA GLY A 88 4.24 8.24 -8.84
C GLY A 88 4.39 7.80 -7.39
N CYS A 89 3.25 7.74 -6.70
CA CYS A 89 3.10 7.10 -5.40
C CYS A 89 2.52 5.69 -5.60
N PHE A 90 3.39 4.68 -5.59
CA PHE A 90 3.05 3.27 -5.80
C PHE A 90 2.47 2.65 -4.51
N SER A 91 2.15 1.35 -4.57
CA SER A 91 1.41 0.64 -3.52
C SER A 91 2.17 0.55 -2.20
N GLY A 92 1.44 0.23 -1.14
CA GLY A 92 1.97 0.17 0.21
C GLY A 92 0.89 -0.08 1.25
N CYS A 93 1.22 0.18 2.52
CA CYS A 93 0.34 -0.08 3.65
C CYS A 93 0.13 1.17 4.51
N ALA A 94 -0.89 1.10 5.37
CA ALA A 94 -1.10 2.06 6.43
C ALA A 94 -1.22 1.30 7.76
N THR A 95 -0.78 1.92 8.85
CA THR A 95 -0.88 1.35 10.19
C THR A 95 -0.99 2.44 11.25
N ILE A 96 -1.07 2.04 12.52
CA ILE A 96 -0.96 2.91 13.67
C ILE A 96 0.44 2.75 14.28
N ASP A 97 1.18 3.85 14.43
CA ASP A 97 2.52 3.86 15.03
C ASP A 97 2.49 3.57 16.55
N THR A 98 3.65 3.59 17.21
CA THR A 98 3.75 3.35 18.66
C THR A 98 3.08 4.40 19.54
N ASP A 99 2.83 5.59 19.02
CA ASP A 99 2.20 6.70 19.74
C ASP A 99 0.69 6.78 19.46
N GLY A 100 0.14 5.85 18.67
CA GLY A 100 -1.27 5.83 18.33
C GLY A 100 -1.63 6.69 17.12
N ARG A 101 -0.65 7.14 16.33
CA ARG A 101 -0.85 7.99 15.15
C ARG A 101 -0.95 7.13 13.89
N PRO A 102 -1.91 7.40 13.00
CA PRO A 102 -1.92 6.80 11.67
C PRO A 102 -0.67 7.18 10.88
N ILE A 103 -0.21 6.26 10.04
CA ILE A 103 0.92 6.48 9.14
C ILE A 103 0.75 5.66 7.88
N ILE A 104 1.06 6.26 6.74
CA ILE A 104 1.16 5.59 5.44
C ILE A 104 2.62 5.29 5.16
N LEU A 105 2.90 4.09 4.64
CA LEU A 105 4.18 3.69 4.07
C LEU A 105 3.94 3.25 2.63
N TYR A 106 4.72 3.77 1.68
CA TYR A 106 4.48 3.56 0.26
C TYR A 106 5.78 3.56 -0.53
N THR A 107 5.74 3.01 -1.74
CA THR A 107 6.85 3.13 -2.67
C THR A 107 6.73 4.42 -3.48
N GLY A 108 7.70 5.31 -3.35
CA GLY A 108 7.89 6.45 -4.25
C GLY A 108 8.67 6.03 -5.50
N VAL A 109 8.25 6.57 -6.65
CA VAL A 109 8.87 6.30 -7.95
C VAL A 109 9.36 7.58 -8.61
N ARG A 110 10.58 7.52 -9.13
CA ARG A 110 11.11 8.52 -10.08
C ARG A 110 11.72 7.85 -11.31
N LEU A 111 11.40 8.40 -12.48
CA LEU A 111 11.88 7.95 -13.78
C LEU A 111 13.32 8.39 -13.99
N ARG A 112 14.19 7.51 -14.49
CA ARG A 112 15.59 7.86 -14.80
C ARG A 112 15.72 8.88 -15.92
N ALA A 113 14.75 8.88 -16.84
CA ALA A 113 14.69 9.81 -17.95
C ALA A 113 14.26 11.22 -17.53
N SER A 114 13.78 11.40 -16.29
CA SER A 114 13.39 12.71 -15.78
C SER A 114 14.63 13.57 -15.50
N GLU A 115 14.62 14.80 -15.98
CA GLU A 115 15.71 15.77 -15.74
C GLU A 115 15.94 16.02 -14.24
N THR A 116 14.89 15.88 -13.44
CA THR A 116 14.90 16.05 -11.98
C THR A 116 15.00 14.72 -11.22
N SER A 117 15.36 13.61 -11.89
CA SER A 117 15.49 12.28 -11.26
C SER A 117 16.51 12.23 -10.11
N GLY A 118 17.39 13.22 -10.01
CA GLY A 118 18.44 13.26 -9.01
C GLY A 118 19.46 12.13 -9.18
N PRO A 119 20.18 11.75 -8.11
CA PRO A 119 21.25 10.77 -8.17
C PRO A 119 20.72 9.37 -8.48
N GLN A 120 21.47 8.65 -9.32
CA GLN A 120 21.23 7.25 -9.63
C GLN A 120 21.70 6.36 -8.47
N PRO A 121 21.07 5.19 -8.24
CA PRO A 121 21.55 4.23 -7.27
C PRO A 121 23.00 3.80 -7.55
N PRO A 122 23.81 3.51 -6.52
CA PRO A 122 25.11 2.89 -6.73
C PRO A 122 24.93 1.50 -7.36
N PRO A 123 25.90 0.99 -8.14
CA PRO A 123 25.75 -0.24 -8.93
C PRO A 123 25.25 -1.45 -8.12
N GLU A 124 25.68 -1.60 -6.88
CA GLU A 124 25.32 -2.68 -5.97
C GLU A 124 23.86 -2.67 -5.52
N CYS A 125 23.19 -1.51 -5.57
CA CYS A 125 21.77 -1.33 -5.24
C CYS A 125 20.93 -1.02 -6.49
N ASP A 126 21.50 -1.09 -7.69
CA ASP A 126 20.81 -0.65 -8.90
C ASP A 126 20.03 -1.79 -9.57
N LEU A 127 18.70 -1.73 -9.49
CA LEU A 127 17.79 -2.71 -10.11
C LEU A 127 17.85 -2.73 -11.65
N LYS A 128 18.39 -1.67 -12.28
CA LYS A 128 18.42 -1.45 -13.75
C LYS A 128 17.03 -1.32 -14.40
N LEU A 129 16.01 -0.96 -13.61
CA LEU A 129 14.69 -0.59 -14.11
C LEU A 129 14.70 0.81 -14.74
N PRO A 130 13.75 1.15 -15.63
CA PRO A 130 13.64 2.51 -16.19
C PRO A 130 13.27 3.58 -15.15
N PHE A 131 12.97 3.18 -13.93
CA PHE A 131 12.68 4.01 -12.77
C PHE A 131 13.43 3.54 -11.54
N ILE A 132 13.40 4.34 -10.49
CA ILE A 132 14.00 4.07 -9.18
C ILE A 132 12.88 4.04 -8.14
N GLU A 133 12.88 2.98 -7.33
CA GLU A 133 11.93 2.76 -6.24
C GLU A 133 12.59 3.17 -4.90
N SER A 134 11.85 3.88 -4.06
CA SER A 134 12.27 4.29 -2.72
C SER A 134 11.10 4.14 -1.75
N GLN A 135 11.33 3.73 -0.51
CA GLN A 135 10.25 3.59 0.48
C GLN A 135 10.10 4.87 1.28
N LEU A 136 8.90 5.43 1.24
CA LEU A 136 8.52 6.73 1.77
C LEU A 136 7.40 6.57 2.80
N ALA A 137 7.13 7.63 3.55
CA ALA A 137 6.05 7.64 4.53
C ALA A 137 5.34 8.99 4.57
N ALA A 138 4.12 9.00 5.11
CA ALA A 138 3.35 10.21 5.36
C ALA A 138 2.52 10.05 6.65
N TYR A 139 2.37 11.15 7.38
CA TYR A 139 1.49 11.28 8.54
C TYR A 139 0.29 12.15 8.18
N PRO A 140 -0.86 11.98 8.85
CA PRO A 140 -1.94 12.96 8.76
C PRO A 140 -1.47 14.33 9.20
N SER A 141 -1.91 15.37 8.51
CA SER A 141 -1.62 16.77 8.86
C SER A 141 -2.42 17.21 10.10
N ASP A 142 -3.60 16.63 10.32
CA ASP A 142 -4.44 16.85 11.49
C ASP A 142 -4.91 15.51 12.05
N LEU A 143 -4.57 15.22 13.31
CA LEU A 143 -5.00 14.01 14.00
C LEU A 143 -6.42 14.14 14.57
N GLU A 144 -6.94 15.36 14.72
CA GLU A 144 -8.31 15.60 15.21
C GLU A 144 -9.36 15.38 14.14
N ASP A 145 -8.98 15.47 12.86
CA ASP A 145 -9.82 15.06 11.74
C ASP A 145 -9.97 13.51 11.69
N PRO A 146 -11.17 12.96 11.93
CA PRO A 146 -11.38 11.52 11.84
C PRO A 146 -11.32 10.99 10.40
N LYS A 147 -11.45 11.85 9.39
CA LYS A 147 -11.39 11.46 7.97
C LYS A 147 -9.99 11.46 7.40
N LEU A 148 -9.04 12.15 8.05
CA LEU A 148 -7.64 12.25 7.65
C LEU A 148 -7.51 12.75 6.20
N GLU A 149 -8.17 13.87 5.88
CA GLU A 149 -8.24 14.40 4.51
C GLU A 149 -6.88 14.88 3.99
N GLU A 150 -6.02 15.36 4.89
CA GLU A 150 -4.71 15.90 4.54
C GLU A 150 -3.57 15.08 5.14
N TRP A 151 -2.54 14.84 4.31
CA TRP A 151 -1.35 14.08 4.70
C TRP A 151 -0.08 14.87 4.38
N THR A 152 0.85 14.88 5.34
CA THR A 152 2.18 15.45 5.22
C THR A 152 3.21 14.34 5.07
N LYS A 153 3.98 14.39 3.98
CA LYS A 153 5.07 13.43 3.73
C LYS A 153 6.20 13.62 4.73
N VAL A 154 6.81 12.51 5.14
CA VAL A 154 8.02 12.52 5.97
C VAL A 154 9.19 13.03 5.12
N GLU A 155 9.92 14.02 5.64
CA GLU A 155 11.00 14.70 4.92
C GLU A 155 12.13 13.75 4.47
N PHE A 156 12.46 12.77 5.31
CA PHE A 156 13.51 11.80 5.02
C PHE A 156 12.94 10.40 4.75
N PRO A 157 13.29 9.79 3.60
CA PRO A 157 12.95 8.40 3.31
C PRO A 157 13.55 7.48 4.36
N TRP A 158 12.76 6.52 4.83
CA TRP A 158 13.17 5.58 5.86
C TRP A 158 13.90 4.34 5.29
N LEU A 159 13.78 4.10 3.98
CA LEU A 159 14.55 3.11 3.23
C LEU A 159 14.64 3.50 1.74
N THR A 160 15.78 4.04 1.29
CA THR A 160 15.90 4.66 -0.04
C THR A 160 16.27 3.72 -1.17
N LEU A 161 17.00 2.66 -0.85
CA LEU A 161 17.64 1.79 -1.83
C LEU A 161 17.42 0.32 -1.46
N PRO A 162 17.31 -0.56 -2.47
CA PRO A 162 17.28 -1.99 -2.25
C PRO A 162 18.60 -2.48 -1.63
N PRO A 163 18.59 -3.68 -1.02
CA PRO A 163 19.77 -4.21 -0.36
C PRO A 163 20.89 -4.47 -1.36
N PRO A 164 22.15 -4.15 -1.03
CA PRO A 164 23.26 -4.31 -1.95
C PRO A 164 23.54 -5.79 -2.25
N GLY A 165 23.99 -6.08 -3.46
CA GLY A 165 24.48 -7.41 -3.84
C GLY A 165 23.38 -8.46 -4.13
N MET A 166 22.12 -8.04 -4.19
CA MET A 166 21.01 -8.87 -4.67
C MET A 166 20.59 -8.42 -6.07
N ASP A 167 20.57 -9.34 -7.04
CA ASP A 167 20.11 -9.04 -8.40
C ASP A 167 18.57 -9.09 -8.46
N LEU A 168 17.93 -8.04 -7.95
CA LEU A 168 16.48 -7.94 -7.85
C LEU A 168 15.85 -7.31 -9.09
N GLY A 169 14.64 -7.75 -9.44
CA GLY A 169 13.81 -7.21 -10.55
C GLY A 169 12.79 -6.15 -10.12
N GLY A 170 12.67 -5.87 -8.82
CA GLY A 170 11.74 -4.91 -8.22
C GLY A 170 11.93 -4.87 -6.71
N TRP A 171 11.51 -3.79 -6.07
CA TRP A 171 11.65 -3.58 -4.64
C TRP A 171 10.59 -2.56 -4.17
N ARG A 172 9.37 -3.06 -3.99
CA ARG A 172 8.19 -2.22 -3.79
C ARG A 172 7.13 -2.89 -2.92
N ASP A 173 6.08 -2.13 -2.65
CA ASP A 173 4.88 -2.55 -1.93
C ASP A 173 5.18 -2.92 -0.47
N PRO A 174 5.64 -1.95 0.35
CA PRO A 174 5.94 -2.19 1.75
C PRO A 174 4.68 -2.60 2.52
N TYR A 175 4.78 -3.70 3.28
CA TYR A 175 3.71 -4.19 4.15
C TYR A 175 4.23 -4.48 5.56
N LEU A 176 3.64 -3.85 6.57
CA LEU A 176 3.94 -4.11 7.97
C LEU A 176 3.07 -5.24 8.51
N ILE A 177 3.70 -6.24 9.11
CA ILE A 177 3.00 -7.44 9.62
C ILE A 177 2.25 -7.13 10.93
N GLY A 178 2.69 -6.13 11.69
CA GLY A 178 2.07 -5.69 12.94
C GLY A 178 2.93 -4.71 13.71
N ARG A 179 2.31 -4.02 14.68
CA ARG A 179 2.99 -3.11 15.60
C ARG A 179 3.71 -3.92 16.70
N PRO A 180 4.90 -3.50 17.16
CA PRO A 180 5.50 -4.07 18.35
C PRO A 180 4.53 -4.08 19.54
N GLY A 181 4.37 -5.25 20.16
CA GLY A 181 3.37 -5.51 21.20
C GLY A 181 2.13 -6.23 20.67
N ASP A 182 1.78 -6.10 19.40
CA ASP A 182 0.67 -6.84 18.79
C ASP A 182 1.10 -8.27 18.50
N GLY A 183 0.33 -9.24 18.99
CA GLY A 183 0.57 -10.65 18.68
C GLY A 183 1.92 -11.21 19.17
N GLY A 184 2.68 -10.47 19.98
CA GLY A 184 3.99 -10.84 20.52
C GLY A 184 5.20 -10.34 19.74
N GLU A 185 5.02 -9.51 18.70
CA GLU A 185 6.13 -8.90 17.97
C GLU A 185 6.91 -7.94 18.87
N LYS A 186 8.25 -8.02 18.85
CA LYS A 186 9.11 -7.14 19.68
C LYS A 186 9.61 -5.92 18.91
N VAL A 187 9.59 -5.99 17.60
CA VAL A 187 10.17 -5.01 16.66
C VAL A 187 9.23 -4.89 15.47
N TRP A 188 9.31 -3.77 14.75
CA TRP A 188 8.59 -3.63 13.50
C TRP A 188 9.13 -4.65 12.51
N THR A 189 8.22 -5.35 11.83
CA THR A 189 8.56 -6.28 10.76
C THR A 189 7.89 -5.83 9.49
N LEU A 190 8.70 -5.62 8.46
CA LEU A 190 8.30 -5.16 7.14
C LEU A 190 8.57 -6.23 6.10
N LEU A 191 7.63 -6.39 5.18
CA LEU A 191 7.75 -7.18 3.97
C LEU A 191 7.84 -6.26 2.76
N ILE A 192 8.71 -6.59 1.81
CA ILE A 192 8.79 -5.91 0.51
C ILE A 192 8.72 -6.98 -0.59
N GLY A 193 7.84 -6.77 -1.55
CA GLY A 193 7.68 -7.63 -2.73
C GLY A 193 8.83 -7.45 -3.70
N SER A 194 9.34 -8.55 -4.24
CA SER A 194 10.48 -8.54 -5.14
C SER A 194 10.56 -9.81 -5.98
N GLY A 195 11.64 -9.95 -6.73
CA GLY A 195 12.03 -11.16 -7.43
C GLY A 195 13.50 -11.14 -7.70
N VAL A 196 14.19 -12.27 -7.51
CA VAL A 196 15.58 -12.40 -7.95
C VAL A 196 15.57 -12.70 -9.44
N LYS A 197 16.24 -11.87 -10.24
CA LYS A 197 16.22 -11.96 -11.70
C LYS A 197 16.58 -13.37 -12.15
N HIS A 198 15.80 -13.88 -13.11
CA HIS A 198 15.93 -15.22 -13.66
C HIS A 198 15.77 -16.39 -12.68
N LEU A 199 15.47 -16.14 -11.39
CA LEU A 199 15.28 -17.20 -10.40
C LEU A 199 13.83 -17.30 -9.90
N GLY A 200 13.15 -16.18 -9.63
CA GLY A 200 11.74 -16.16 -9.24
C GLY A 200 11.39 -15.09 -8.20
N GLY A 201 10.09 -14.94 -7.94
CA GLY A 201 9.56 -14.02 -6.94
C GLY A 201 10.10 -14.29 -5.52
N VAL A 202 10.25 -13.25 -4.72
CA VAL A 202 10.72 -13.32 -3.33
C VAL A 202 10.03 -12.25 -2.49
N VAL A 203 9.76 -12.57 -1.22
CA VAL A 203 9.37 -11.58 -0.22
C VAL A 203 10.56 -11.32 0.70
N LEU A 204 11.08 -10.10 0.67
CA LEU A 204 12.16 -9.68 1.55
C LEU A 204 11.59 -9.29 2.92
N LYS A 205 12.27 -9.70 3.99
CA LYS A 205 11.89 -9.40 5.37
C LYS A 205 12.91 -8.47 6.00
N TYR A 206 12.42 -7.34 6.49
CA TYR A 206 13.19 -6.35 7.25
C TYR A 206 12.67 -6.25 8.68
N GLN A 207 13.55 -5.85 9.60
CA GLN A 207 13.18 -5.55 10.98
C GLN A 207 13.83 -4.26 11.47
N SER A 208 13.12 -3.55 12.36
CA SER A 208 13.64 -2.37 13.06
C SER A 208 12.94 -2.17 14.40
N GLU A 209 13.66 -1.60 15.38
CA GLU A 209 13.06 -1.10 16.62
C GLU A 209 12.28 0.21 16.39
N ASN A 210 12.56 0.93 15.29
CA ASN A 210 11.91 2.18 14.94
C ASN A 210 11.27 2.12 13.55
N LEU A 211 10.09 2.71 13.43
CA LEU A 211 9.29 2.63 12.21
C LEU A 211 9.95 3.35 11.02
N LEU A 212 10.68 4.43 11.28
CA LEU A 212 11.23 5.32 10.24
C LEU A 212 12.76 5.25 10.07
N TYR A 213 13.46 4.39 10.80
CA TYR A 213 14.91 4.25 10.69
C TYR A 213 15.39 2.93 11.28
N GLY A 214 16.64 2.55 11.02
CA GLY A 214 17.27 1.38 11.63
C GLY A 214 16.86 0.03 11.02
N TRP A 215 16.16 0.05 9.89
CA TRP A 215 15.75 -1.15 9.17
C TRP A 215 16.94 -1.99 8.71
N LYS A 216 16.93 -3.28 9.06
CA LYS A 216 17.91 -4.27 8.64
C LYS A 216 17.22 -5.35 7.84
N LEU A 217 17.80 -5.72 6.70
CA LEU A 217 17.40 -6.94 5.99
C LEU A 217 17.74 -8.13 6.89
N VAL A 218 16.73 -8.92 7.26
CA VAL A 218 16.90 -10.13 8.08
C VAL A 218 17.01 -11.37 7.18
N GLY A 219 16.43 -11.31 5.99
CA GLY A 219 16.48 -12.37 5.00
C GLY A 219 15.22 -12.38 4.15
N GLU A 220 14.86 -13.55 3.67
CA GLU A 220 13.71 -13.77 2.81
C GLU A 220 12.64 -14.52 3.59
N LEU A 221 11.38 -14.07 3.53
CA LEU A 221 10.27 -14.76 4.18
C LEU A 221 9.92 -16.04 3.42
N CYS A 222 9.85 -15.94 2.10
CA CYS A 222 9.56 -17.03 1.18
C CYS A 222 10.00 -16.65 -0.24
N ASP A 223 10.20 -17.67 -1.09
CA ASP A 223 10.59 -17.49 -2.48
C ASP A 223 9.98 -18.55 -3.42
N GLY A 224 9.97 -18.21 -4.70
CA GLY A 224 9.54 -19.03 -5.83
C GLY A 224 10.70 -19.53 -6.69
N ARG A 225 11.93 -19.65 -6.15
CA ARG A 225 13.09 -19.98 -6.97
C ARG A 225 12.95 -21.33 -7.67
N GLY A 226 13.28 -21.35 -8.96
CA GLY A 226 13.13 -22.54 -9.81
C GLY A 226 11.68 -22.84 -10.21
N ARG A 227 10.70 -22.01 -9.81
CA ARG A 227 9.27 -22.16 -10.10
C ARG A 227 8.68 -20.95 -10.82
N ILE A 228 9.48 -20.23 -11.60
CA ILE A 228 9.07 -18.99 -12.30
C ILE A 228 7.81 -19.20 -13.15
N GLN A 229 7.68 -20.35 -13.80
CA GLN A 229 6.50 -20.66 -14.64
C GLN A 229 5.21 -20.84 -13.83
N GLU A 230 5.32 -21.20 -12.55
CA GLU A 230 4.18 -21.45 -11.66
C GLU A 230 3.85 -20.20 -10.83
N THR A 231 4.88 -19.51 -10.34
CA THR A 231 4.71 -18.44 -9.35
C THR A 231 5.09 -17.06 -9.86
N GLY A 232 5.60 -16.93 -11.08
CA GLY A 232 6.05 -15.65 -11.64
C GLY A 232 7.47 -15.24 -11.22
N CYS A 233 7.97 -14.21 -11.89
CA CYS A 233 9.34 -13.69 -11.70
C CYS A 233 9.44 -12.56 -10.66
N ILE A 234 8.34 -11.87 -10.35
CA ILE A 234 8.24 -10.81 -9.35
C ILE A 234 6.95 -11.04 -8.55
N TRP A 235 7.02 -10.91 -7.23
CA TRP A 235 5.85 -10.90 -6.35
C TRP A 235 5.58 -9.48 -5.88
N GLU A 236 4.35 -9.03 -6.08
CA GLU A 236 3.87 -7.69 -5.72
C GLU A 236 2.87 -7.78 -4.57
N CYS A 237 2.69 -6.68 -3.85
CA CYS A 237 1.73 -6.52 -2.76
C CYS A 237 1.73 -7.69 -1.75
N PRO A 238 2.87 -8.00 -1.10
CA PRO A 238 2.90 -9.04 -0.09
C PRO A 238 1.98 -8.69 1.08
N LEU A 239 1.23 -9.67 1.57
CA LEU A 239 0.41 -9.54 2.77
C LEU A 239 0.57 -10.78 3.63
N LEU A 240 0.85 -10.58 4.92
CA LEU A 240 0.86 -11.64 5.90
C LEU A 240 -0.12 -11.29 7.03
N CYS A 241 -1.10 -12.16 7.25
CA CYS A 241 -2.04 -12.03 8.35
C CYS A 241 -2.22 -13.36 9.07
N ARG A 242 -2.40 -13.29 10.38
CA ARG A 242 -2.70 -14.47 11.20
C ARG A 242 -4.20 -14.71 11.23
N VAL A 243 -4.64 -15.85 10.70
CA VAL A 243 -6.06 -16.25 10.76
C VAL A 243 -6.28 -17.13 11.98
N GLN A 244 -7.22 -16.75 12.86
CA GLN A 244 -7.64 -17.60 13.97
C GLN A 244 -8.61 -18.68 13.46
N ARG A 245 -8.34 -19.95 13.80
CA ARG A 245 -9.33 -21.01 13.60
C ARG A 245 -10.44 -20.86 14.64
N LYS A 246 -11.66 -20.52 14.21
CA LYS A 246 -12.85 -20.70 15.05
C LYS A 246 -13.05 -22.19 15.29
N THR A 247 -12.79 -22.66 16.50
CA THR A 247 -13.31 -23.95 16.94
C THR A 247 -14.83 -23.82 17.07
N ARG A 248 -15.59 -24.66 16.37
CA ARG A 248 -17.02 -24.80 16.63
C ARG A 248 -17.14 -25.37 18.05
N SER A 249 -17.47 -24.52 19.02
CA SER A 249 -17.93 -24.97 20.33
C SER A 249 -19.24 -25.71 20.13
N GLY A 250 -19.18 -27.04 20.07
CA GLY A 250 -20.34 -27.91 20.02
C GLY A 250 -21.08 -27.90 21.35
N GLY A 251 -22.40 -28.09 21.27
CA GLY A 251 -23.18 -28.67 22.36
C GLY A 251 -23.83 -27.67 23.32
N MET A 252 -24.99 -27.18 22.90
CA MET A 252 -26.11 -26.78 23.75
C MET A 252 -26.20 -27.68 25.01
N ARG A 253 -25.81 -27.16 26.18
CA ARG A 253 -26.16 -27.78 27.46
C ARG A 253 -27.67 -27.69 27.58
N ARG A 254 -28.38 -28.79 27.30
CA ARG A 254 -29.77 -28.96 27.72
C ARG A 254 -29.79 -28.87 29.24
N GLY A 255 -30.36 -27.78 29.77
CA GLY A 255 -30.73 -27.68 31.17
C GLY A 255 -31.73 -28.79 31.49
N GLY A 256 -31.24 -29.84 32.13
CA GLY A 256 -32.09 -30.86 32.75
C GLY A 256 -32.68 -30.28 34.03
N GLY A 257 -33.86 -29.67 33.92
CA GLY A 257 -34.73 -29.52 35.06
C GLY A 257 -35.25 -30.90 35.48
N ARG A 258 -35.04 -31.27 36.74
CA ARG A 258 -35.90 -32.22 37.44
C ARG A 258 -36.34 -31.61 38.76
N ARG A 259 -37.65 -31.39 38.83
CA ARG A 259 -38.44 -31.31 40.07
C ARG A 259 -38.46 -32.70 40.71
N GLY A 260 -38.56 -32.73 42.04
CA GLY A 260 -38.69 -33.92 42.88
C GLY A 260 -38.09 -33.66 44.22
#